data_AF-A0A1B8CUA2-F1
#
_entry.id   AF-A0A1B8CUA2-F1
#
_cell.length_a   1.000
_cell.length_b   1.000
_cell.length_c   1.000
_cell.angle_alpha   90.00
_cell.angle_beta   90.00
_cell.angle_gamma   90.00
#
_symmetry.space_group_name_H-M   'P 1'
#
loop_
_entity.id
_entity.type
_entity.pdbx_description
1 polymer ?
#
loop_
_entity_poly.entity_id
_entity_poly.type
_entity_poly.pdbx_seq_one_letter_code
_entity_poly.pdbx_strand_id
1 'polypeptide(L)'
;MDANRQAFRRWARVPRTLRDTSAKKVGVELFGVKYDSPILMAPVGVQTIFHKDREVGLAKACADIGVPYIMSTAASSTIEEVAEA
;
A
#
# COMPACT_ATOMS: atom_id res chain seq x y z
N MET A 1 11.65 -0.18 -17.24
CA MET A 1 10.69 -0.72 -16.24
C MET A 1 10.00 -2.00 -16.72
N ASP A 2 10.08 -2.38 -18.00
CA ASP A 2 9.26 -3.50 -18.52
C ASP A 2 9.61 -4.87 -17.93
N ALA A 3 10.86 -5.09 -17.52
CA ALA A 3 11.27 -6.35 -16.89
C ALA A 3 10.42 -6.70 -15.65
N ASN A 4 10.09 -5.73 -14.78
CA ASN A 4 9.25 -5.96 -13.61
C ASN A 4 7.84 -6.39 -13.99
N ARG A 5 7.25 -5.76 -15.02
CA ARG A 5 5.90 -6.10 -15.51
C ARG A 5 5.89 -7.45 -16.23
N GLN A 6 6.91 -7.73 -17.04
CA GLN A 6 7.04 -8.99 -17.77
C GLN A 6 7.24 -10.18 -16.82
N ALA A 7 7.90 -9.96 -15.67
CA ALA A 7 8.10 -11.01 -14.67
C ALA A 7 6.79 -11.64 -14.17
N PHE A 8 5.74 -10.84 -13.96
CA PHE A 8 4.43 -11.34 -13.56
C PHE A 8 3.76 -12.18 -14.65
N ARG A 9 4.04 -11.91 -15.94
CA ARG A 9 3.45 -12.65 -17.07
C ARG A 9 4.01 -14.06 -17.25
N ARG A 10 5.13 -14.39 -16.60
CA ARG A 10 5.70 -15.74 -16.60
C ARG A 10 4.87 -16.74 -15.81
N TRP A 11 3.98 -16.26 -14.95
CA TRP A 11 3.19 -17.10 -14.05
C TRP A 11 1.72 -17.12 -14.48
N ALA A 12 1.18 -18.32 -14.68
CA ALA A 12 -0.24 -18.52 -14.95
C ALA A 12 -1.00 -18.78 -13.64
N ARG A 13 -2.26 -18.30 -13.58
CA ARG A 13 -3.19 -18.67 -12.51
C ARG A 13 -4.03 -19.87 -12.98
N VAL A 14 -4.08 -20.92 -12.19
CA VAL A 14 -4.93 -22.11 -12.45
C VAL A 14 -6.20 -21.99 -11.61
N PRO A 15 -7.36 -21.64 -12.19
CA PRO A 15 -8.60 -21.51 -11.42
C PRO A 15 -9.06 -22.87 -10.87
N ARG A 16 -9.62 -22.86 -9.67
CA ARG A 16 -10.31 -24.02 -9.09
C ARG A 16 -11.81 -23.80 -9.19
N THR A 17 -12.51 -24.62 -9.96
CA THR A 17 -13.94 -24.52 -10.19
C THR A 17 -14.74 -25.09 -9.01
N LEU A 18 -16.02 -24.70 -8.90
CA LEU A 18 -16.95 -25.19 -7.88
C LEU A 18 -16.47 -25.00 -6.43
N ARG A 19 -15.70 -23.93 -6.18
CA ARG A 19 -15.30 -23.50 -4.83
C ARG A 19 -16.17 -22.35 -4.37
N ASP A 20 -16.64 -22.41 -3.13
CA ASP A 20 -17.27 -21.26 -2.50
C ASP A 20 -16.24 -20.11 -2.38
N THR A 21 -16.62 -18.94 -2.87
CA THR A 21 -15.82 -17.70 -2.85
C THR A 21 -16.56 -16.56 -2.15
N SER A 22 -17.63 -16.88 -1.41
CA SER A 22 -18.40 -15.93 -0.61
C SER A 22 -17.53 -15.26 0.45
N ALA A 23 -16.60 -16.00 1.06
CA ALA A 23 -15.65 -15.49 2.03
C ALA A 23 -14.48 -14.77 1.34
N LYS A 24 -14.55 -13.44 1.28
CA LYS A 24 -13.47 -12.57 0.76
C LYS A 24 -12.60 -12.01 1.88
N LYS A 25 -11.95 -12.88 2.65
CA LYS A 25 -10.95 -12.44 3.65
C LYS A 25 -9.58 -12.42 2.99
N VAL A 26 -9.08 -11.22 2.72
CA VAL A 26 -7.74 -11.00 2.12
C VAL A 26 -6.72 -10.44 3.11
N GLY A 27 -7.14 -10.19 4.36
CA GLY A 27 -6.29 -9.64 5.40
C GLY A 27 -5.11 -10.51 5.80
N VAL A 28 -4.12 -9.88 6.41
CA VAL A 28 -2.85 -10.49 6.85
C VAL A 28 -2.48 -9.99 8.25
N GLU A 29 -1.65 -10.75 8.95
CA GLU A 29 -1.05 -10.33 10.20
C GLU A 29 0.47 -10.17 9.98
N LEU A 30 1.00 -8.98 10.21
CA LEU A 30 2.42 -8.69 10.12
C LEU A 30 2.89 -8.10 11.45
N PHE A 31 3.91 -8.69 12.05
CA PHE A 31 4.50 -8.22 13.31
C PHE A 31 3.49 -8.07 14.47
N GLY A 32 2.47 -8.94 14.52
CA GLY A 32 1.41 -8.91 15.54
C GLY A 32 0.30 -7.89 15.27
N VAL A 33 0.33 -7.18 14.14
CA VAL A 33 -0.72 -6.23 13.72
C VAL A 33 -1.53 -6.83 12.58
N LYS A 34 -2.86 -6.77 12.71
CA LYS A 34 -3.80 -7.25 11.69
C LYS A 34 -4.15 -6.14 10.70
N TYR A 35 -4.11 -6.47 9.42
CA TYR A 35 -4.46 -5.60 8.31
C TYR A 35 -5.56 -6.25 7.47
N ASP A 36 -6.48 -5.45 6.95
CA ASP A 36 -7.59 -5.94 6.13
C ASP A 36 -7.16 -6.33 4.70
N SER A 37 -5.95 -5.94 4.31
CA SER A 37 -5.37 -6.16 2.98
C SER A 37 -3.86 -6.43 3.06
N PRO A 38 -3.27 -7.21 2.12
CA PRO A 38 -1.83 -7.42 2.03
C PRO A 38 -1.12 -6.31 1.24
N ILE A 39 -1.78 -5.18 0.97
CA ILE A 39 -1.27 -4.06 0.19
C ILE A 39 -0.83 -2.95 1.15
N LEU A 40 0.38 -2.44 0.95
CA LEU A 40 0.97 -1.35 1.72
C LEU A 40 1.46 -0.26 0.77
N MET A 41 1.45 1.00 1.23
CA MET A 41 1.99 2.11 0.45
C MET A 41 3.52 2.11 0.55
N ALA A 42 4.20 2.01 -0.60
CA ALA A 42 5.65 2.01 -0.66
C ALA A 42 6.23 3.38 -0.25
N PRO A 43 7.44 3.43 0.36
CA PRO A 43 8.07 4.69 0.74
C PRO A 43 8.52 5.46 -0.49
N VAL A 44 7.83 6.55 -0.80
CA VAL A 44 8.17 7.49 -1.87
C VAL A 44 8.32 8.88 -1.27
N GLY A 45 9.50 9.48 -1.44
CA GLY A 45 9.80 10.82 -0.94
C GLY A 45 9.49 11.92 -1.95
N VAL A 46 9.76 13.16 -1.53
CA VAL A 46 9.64 14.39 -2.34
C VAL A 46 8.24 14.56 -2.95
N GLN A 47 7.17 14.24 -2.21
CA GLN A 47 5.82 14.17 -2.80
C GLN A 47 5.24 15.53 -3.18
N THR A 48 5.87 16.63 -2.74
CA THR A 48 5.56 17.98 -3.19
C THR A 48 5.66 18.16 -4.71
N ILE A 49 6.45 17.35 -5.41
CA ILE A 49 6.52 17.38 -6.89
C ILE A 49 5.27 16.80 -7.56
N PHE A 50 4.50 15.99 -6.85
CA PHE A 50 3.27 15.36 -7.37
C PHE A 50 2.02 16.12 -6.95
N HIS A 51 1.96 16.57 -5.70
CA HIS A 51 0.80 17.28 -5.16
C HIS A 51 1.17 18.21 -4.01
N LYS A 52 0.45 19.33 -3.87
CA LYS A 52 0.65 20.31 -2.79
C LYS A 52 0.46 19.73 -1.38
N ASP A 53 -0.40 18.71 -1.26
CA ASP A 53 -0.69 18.05 0.03
C ASP A 53 0.40 17.06 0.45
N ARG A 54 1.37 16.78 -0.44
CA ARG A 54 2.60 16.03 -0.15
C ARG A 54 2.33 14.71 0.60
N GLU A 55 3.22 14.30 1.50
CA GLU A 55 3.08 13.05 2.25
C GLU A 55 1.88 13.07 3.22
N VAL A 56 1.53 14.23 3.79
CA VAL A 56 0.40 14.38 4.73
C VAL A 56 -0.93 13.99 4.08
N GLY A 57 -1.16 14.45 2.84
CA GLY A 57 -2.38 14.10 2.10
C GLY A 57 -2.46 12.61 1.78
N LEU A 58 -1.32 11.99 1.43
CA LEU A 58 -1.26 10.57 1.17
C LEU A 58 -1.46 9.74 2.45
N ALA A 59 -0.86 10.16 3.57
CA ALA A 59 -1.02 9.50 4.87
C ALA A 59 -2.49 9.47 5.31
N LYS A 60 -3.22 10.59 5.15
CA LYS A 60 -4.67 10.67 5.37
C LYS A 60 -5.44 9.68 4.52
N ALA A 61 -5.18 9.68 3.21
CA ALA A 61 -5.85 8.77 2.29
C ALA A 61 -5.57 7.29 2.64
N CYS A 62 -4.34 6.98 3.03
CA CYS A 62 -3.94 5.65 3.51
C CYS A 62 -4.71 5.24 4.78
N ALA A 63 -4.83 6.14 5.75
CA ALA A 63 -5.62 5.91 6.97
C ALA A 63 -7.10 5.67 6.65
N ASP A 64 -7.69 6.50 5.79
CA ASP A 64 -9.11 6.41 5.39
C ASP A 64 -9.47 5.07 4.73
N ILE A 65 -8.56 4.52 3.92
CA ILE A 65 -8.78 3.25 3.20
C ILE A 65 -8.22 2.02 3.94
N GLY A 66 -7.64 2.19 5.13
CA GLY A 66 -7.06 1.10 5.92
C GLY A 66 -5.80 0.48 5.31
N VAL A 67 -5.01 1.25 4.58
CA VAL A 67 -3.72 0.81 3.99
C VAL A 67 -2.56 1.41 4.79
N PRO A 68 -1.59 0.61 5.25
CA PRO A 68 -0.43 1.15 5.97
C PRO A 68 0.40 2.09 5.10
N TYR A 69 0.73 3.26 5.66
CA TYR A 69 1.68 4.19 5.07
C TYR A 69 3.11 3.93 5.56
N ILE A 70 4.07 3.89 4.64
CA ILE A 70 5.50 3.75 4.95
C ILE A 70 6.19 5.05 4.56
N MET A 71 6.74 5.77 5.53
CA MET A 71 7.39 7.05 5.29
C MET A 71 8.78 6.88 4.66
N SER A 72 9.09 7.70 3.65
CA SER A 72 10.45 7.82 3.11
C SER A 72 11.28 8.78 3.94
N THR A 73 12.58 8.49 4.12
CA THR A 73 13.52 9.44 4.72
C THR A 73 13.74 10.70 3.87
N ALA A 74 13.41 10.65 2.58
CA ALA A 74 13.47 11.80 1.66
C ALA A 74 12.10 12.50 1.51
N ALA A 75 11.23 12.43 2.53
CA ALA A 75 9.94 13.10 2.53
C ALA A 75 10.07 14.64 2.57
N SER A 76 9.09 15.35 2.01
CA SER A 76 8.98 16.81 2.14
C SER A 76 8.24 17.26 3.41
N SER A 77 7.65 16.32 4.15
CA SER A 77 6.93 16.54 5.41
C SER A 77 7.74 15.99 6.59
N THR A 78 7.54 16.54 7.78
CA THR A 78 8.17 15.98 8.99
C THR A 78 7.46 14.70 9.45
N ILE A 79 8.10 13.93 10.34
CA ILE A 79 7.50 12.71 10.91
C ILE A 79 6.24 13.08 11.69
N GLU A 80 6.28 14.19 12.43
CA GLU A 80 5.19 14.70 13.26
C GLU A 80 3.99 15.10 12.40
N GLU A 81 4.20 15.85 11.32
CA GLU A 81 3.13 16.25 10.39
C GLU A 81 2.41 15.04 9.78
N VAL A 82 3.16 13.97 9.49
CA VAL A 82 2.62 12.72 8.94
C VAL A 82 1.93 11.87 10.02
N ALA A 83 2.42 11.90 11.26
CA ALA A 83 1.82 11.15 12.37
C ALA A 83 0.50 11.74 12.85
N GLU A 84 0.31 13.06 12.70
CA GLU A 84 -0.96 13.76 12.98
C GLU A 84 -2.01 13.61 11.87
N ALA A 85 -1.60 13.13 10.70
CA ALA A 85 -2.41 13.03 9.50
C ALA A 85 -3.46 11.91 9.61
#